data_AF-A0A1K1LTC3-F1
#
_entry.id   AF-A0A1K1LTC3-F1
#
_cell.length_a   1.000
_cell.length_b   1.000
_cell.length_c   1.000
_cell.angle_alpha   90.00
_cell.angle_beta   90.00
_cell.angle_gamma   90.00
#
_symmetry.space_group_name_H-M   'P 1'
#
loop_
_entity.id
_entity.type
_entity.pdbx_description
1 polymer ?
#
loop_
_entity_poly.entity_id
_entity_poly.type
_entity_poly.pdbx_seq_one_letter_code
_entity_poly.pdbx_strand_id
1 'polypeptide(L)'
;MSRILFISLSVLRVLGLPLVLSGCFLAHNLEEQVFLYELRIVNKLAVPIAYCEDFEAASCPNVVQGGGSEREIFSSHVENRSDEDKLKSFNRQKIKICGKLVELKLISSVSPVVKHDKDHFEIVIDTAVTDRFCQSDVSG
;
A
#
# COMPACT_ATOMS: atom_id res chain seq x y z
N MET A 1 -22.07 60.06 47.56
CA MET A 1 -21.76 58.65 47.23
C MET A 1 -22.11 58.39 45.77
N SER A 2 -21.12 58.25 44.89
CA SER A 2 -21.30 57.73 43.51
C SER A 2 -19.93 57.23 43.04
N ARG A 3 -19.64 55.95 43.26
CA ARG A 3 -19.68 54.85 42.27
C ARG A 3 -18.54 54.91 41.26
N ILE A 4 -17.46 54.23 41.68
CA ILE A 4 -16.50 53.45 40.90
C ILE A 4 -17.16 52.87 39.63
N LEU A 5 -16.57 53.09 38.46
CA LEU A 5 -16.44 52.12 37.33
C LEU A 5 -16.06 52.87 36.05
N PHE A 6 -14.76 53.04 35.81
CA PHE A 6 -14.25 53.48 34.50
C PHE A 6 -12.90 52.83 34.18
N ILE A 7 -12.79 51.51 34.29
CA ILE A 7 -11.67 50.78 33.69
C ILE A 7 -12.15 49.40 33.23
N SER A 8 -12.92 49.34 32.14
CA SER A 8 -12.96 48.12 31.33
C SER A 8 -13.71 48.39 30.02
N LEU A 9 -13.07 48.95 28.99
CA LEU A 9 -13.63 48.78 27.65
C LEU A 9 -12.65 48.91 26.48
N SER A 10 -11.34 48.80 26.70
CA SER A 10 -10.36 49.07 25.63
C SER A 10 -9.40 47.93 25.30
N VAL A 11 -9.49 46.77 25.97
CA VAL A 11 -8.55 45.65 25.75
C VAL A 11 -9.16 44.50 24.91
N LEU A 12 -10.44 44.61 24.52
CA LEU A 12 -11.15 43.50 23.86
C LEU A 12 -11.05 43.46 22.31
N ARG A 13 -10.17 44.25 21.68
CA ARG A 13 -10.10 44.34 20.20
C ARG A 13 -8.78 43.92 19.57
N VAL A 14 -7.81 43.38 20.31
CA VAL A 14 -6.48 43.03 19.77
C VAL A 14 -6.20 41.52 19.78
N LEU A 15 -7.13 40.68 20.24
CA LEU A 15 -6.95 39.22 20.30
C LEU A 15 -7.57 38.44 19.13
N GLY A 16 -8.18 39.11 18.15
CA GLY A 16 -8.87 38.45 17.03
C GLY A 16 -8.01 38.19 15.78
N LEU A 17 -6.82 38.78 15.68
CA LEU A 17 -5.99 38.73 14.47
C LEU A 17 -4.90 37.63 14.41
N PRO A 18 -4.39 37.01 15.50
CA PRO A 18 -3.39 35.95 15.34
C PRO A 18 -4.01 34.58 15.01
N LEU A 19 -5.30 34.36 15.32
CA LEU A 19 -5.97 33.07 15.12
C LEU A 19 -6.31 32.78 13.64
N VAL A 20 -6.36 33.81 12.78
CA VAL A 20 -6.68 33.63 11.36
C VAL A 20 -5.47 33.18 10.55
N LEU A 21 -4.25 33.55 10.96
CA LEU A 21 -3.01 33.16 10.28
C LEU A 21 -2.46 31.80 10.73
N SER A 22 -2.79 31.33 11.94
CA SER A 22 -2.46 29.97 12.38
C SER A 22 -3.37 28.90 11.76
N GLY A 23 -4.56 29.28 11.28
CA GLY A 23 -5.52 28.37 10.65
C GLY A 23 -5.08 27.87 9.27
N CYS A 24 -4.42 28.71 8.47
CA CYS A 24 -3.92 28.30 7.14
C CYS A 24 -2.74 27.34 7.20
N PHE A 25 -1.89 27.42 8.23
CA PHE A 25 -0.77 26.47 8.38
C PHE A 25 -1.24 25.10 8.87
N LEU A 26 -2.29 25.03 9.67
CA LEU A 26 -2.87 23.75 10.09
C LEU A 26 -3.72 23.10 8.99
N ALA A 27 -4.50 23.89 8.24
CA ALA A 27 -5.28 23.37 7.12
C ALA A 27 -4.40 22.80 5.98
N HIS A 28 -3.27 23.44 5.69
CA HIS A 28 -2.36 22.97 4.64
C HIS A 28 -1.60 21.68 5.00
N ASN A 29 -1.48 21.34 6.29
CA ASN A 29 -0.80 20.13 6.76
C ASN A 29 -1.77 18.97 7.14
N LEU A 30 -3.08 19.20 7.12
CA LEU A 30 -4.10 18.21 7.50
C LEU A 30 -4.70 17.42 6.31
N GLU A 31 -4.29 17.72 5.09
CA GLU A 31 -4.97 17.22 3.87
C GLU A 31 -4.15 16.27 2.99
N GLU A 32 -3.04 15.70 3.47
CA GLU A 32 -2.49 14.50 2.83
C GLU A 32 -3.22 13.25 3.35
N GLN A 33 -4.46 13.06 2.90
CA GLN A 33 -5.19 11.81 3.17
C GLN A 33 -4.50 10.65 2.44
N VAL A 34 -3.90 9.74 3.19
CA VAL A 34 -3.29 8.51 2.67
C VAL A 34 -4.29 7.36 2.77
N PHE A 35 -4.63 6.77 1.63
CA PHE A 35 -5.49 5.61 1.48
C PHE A 35 -4.66 4.34 1.31
N LEU A 36 -4.97 3.29 2.06
CA LEU A 36 -4.22 2.03 2.05
C LEU A 36 -5.04 0.91 1.40
N TYR A 37 -4.34 0.03 0.68
CA TYR A 37 -4.90 -1.22 0.16
C TYR A 37 -3.88 -2.35 0.28
N GLU A 38 -4.37 -3.58 0.47
CA GLU A 38 -3.59 -4.76 0.79
C GLU A 38 -3.62 -5.78 -0.34
N LEU A 39 -2.46 -6.34 -0.67
CA LEU A 39 -2.33 -7.58 -1.43
C LEU A 39 -1.80 -8.68 -0.52
N ARG A 40 -2.60 -9.72 -0.33
CA ARG A 40 -2.20 -10.95 0.35
C ARG A 40 -1.61 -11.93 -0.66
N ILE A 41 -0.41 -12.41 -0.37
CA ILE A 41 0.28 -13.39 -1.19
C ILE A 41 0.29 -14.71 -0.43
N VAL A 42 -0.41 -15.72 -0.95
CA VAL A 42 -0.53 -17.04 -0.32
C VAL A 42 0.37 -18.03 -1.03
N ASN A 43 1.33 -18.61 -0.32
CA ASN A 43 2.20 -19.65 -0.85
C ASN A 43 1.63 -21.04 -0.52
N LYS A 44 1.02 -21.71 -1.50
CA LYS A 44 0.54 -23.10 -1.36
C LYS A 44 1.59 -24.15 -1.72
N LEU A 45 2.81 -23.73 -2.08
CA LEU A 45 3.91 -24.64 -2.36
C LEU A 45 4.52 -25.18 -1.06
N ALA A 46 5.25 -26.29 -1.17
CA ALA A 46 6.06 -26.81 -0.07
C ALA A 46 7.38 -26.02 0.12
N VAL A 47 7.79 -25.25 -0.89
CA VAL A 47 9.05 -24.49 -0.91
C VAL A 47 8.79 -23.00 -0.68
N PRO A 48 9.74 -22.26 -0.09
CA PRO A 48 9.59 -20.82 0.11
C PRO A 48 9.64 -20.05 -1.22
N ILE A 49 8.90 -18.95 -1.27
CA ILE A 49 9.00 -17.91 -2.30
C ILE A 49 9.49 -16.62 -1.67
N ALA A 50 9.98 -15.67 -2.47
CA ALA A 50 10.35 -14.36 -1.94
C ALA A 50 9.75 -13.23 -2.76
N TYR A 51 9.12 -12.27 -2.11
CA TYR A 51 8.55 -11.08 -2.72
C TYR A 51 9.53 -9.91 -2.66
N CYS A 52 9.50 -9.07 -3.70
CA CYS A 52 10.37 -7.91 -3.84
C CYS A 52 9.49 -6.67 -3.76
N GLU A 53 9.72 -5.80 -2.77
CA GLU A 53 8.92 -4.60 -2.51
C GLU A 53 8.97 -3.56 -3.65
N ASP A 54 10.06 -3.59 -4.42
CA ASP A 54 10.29 -2.68 -5.53
C ASP A 54 10.58 -3.46 -6.84
N PHE A 55 10.08 -2.94 -7.95
CA PHE A 55 10.27 -3.48 -9.29
C PHE A 55 11.76 -3.55 -9.67
N GLU A 56 12.55 -2.57 -9.21
CA GLU A 56 13.98 -2.49 -9.48
C GLU A 56 14.84 -3.23 -8.45
N ALA A 57 14.22 -3.82 -7.42
CA ALA A 57 14.96 -4.48 -6.36
C ALA A 57 15.76 -5.68 -6.88
N ALA A 58 17.08 -5.63 -6.68
CA ALA A 58 17.99 -6.75 -6.97
C ALA A 58 17.84 -7.91 -5.95
N SER A 59 17.18 -7.66 -4.82
CA SER A 59 16.95 -8.61 -3.75
C SER A 59 15.49 -8.61 -3.30
N CYS A 60 14.97 -9.77 -2.94
CA CYS A 60 13.60 -9.97 -2.46
C CYS A 60 13.66 -10.42 -1.00
N PRO A 61 13.62 -9.48 -0.04
CA PRO A 61 13.84 -9.78 1.38
C PRO A 61 12.63 -10.49 2.03
N ASN A 62 11.44 -10.35 1.45
CA ASN A 62 10.19 -10.81 2.08
C ASN A 62 9.94 -12.27 1.71
N VAL A 63 10.41 -13.21 2.55
CA VAL A 63 10.29 -14.65 2.32
C VAL A 63 8.97 -15.19 2.86
N VAL A 64 8.16 -15.78 1.97
CA VAL A 64 6.91 -16.46 2.31
C VAL A 64 7.15 -17.96 2.35
N GLN A 65 7.13 -18.54 3.55
CA GLN A 65 7.33 -19.98 3.76
C GLN A 65 6.24 -20.82 3.08
N GLY A 66 6.54 -22.09 2.83
CA GLY A 66 5.57 -23.03 2.24
C GLY A 66 4.32 -23.19 3.12
N GLY A 67 3.14 -23.10 2.52
CA GLY A 67 1.85 -23.04 3.22
C GLY A 67 1.55 -21.71 3.93
N GLY A 68 2.47 -20.73 3.86
CA GLY A 68 2.34 -19.44 4.52
C GLY A 68 1.64 -18.38 3.68
N SER A 69 1.47 -17.20 4.26
CA SER A 69 1.01 -16.01 3.53
C SER A 69 1.68 -14.75 4.06
N GLU A 70 1.91 -13.78 3.18
CA GLU A 70 2.44 -12.45 3.51
C GLU A 70 1.47 -11.36 3.05
N ARG A 71 1.51 -10.19 3.70
CA ARG A 71 0.64 -9.06 3.39
C ARG A 71 1.48 -7.87 2.95
N GLU A 72 1.18 -7.37 1.76
CA GLU A 72 1.86 -6.22 1.18
C GLU A 72 0.90 -5.03 1.15
N ILE A 73 1.29 -3.93 1.81
CA ILE A 73 0.46 -2.74 1.96
C ILE A 73 0.92 -1.68 0.95
N PHE A 74 -0.03 -1.14 0.21
CA PHE A 74 0.17 -0.08 -0.77
C PHE A 74 -0.53 1.20 -0.32
N SER A 75 0.13 2.33 -0.53
CA SER A 75 -0.43 3.66 -0.23
C SER A 75 -0.82 4.42 -1.49
N SER A 76 -1.89 5.21 -1.41
CA SER A 76 -2.38 6.11 -2.45
C SER A 76 -2.83 7.42 -1.83
N HIS A 77 -2.52 8.54 -2.46
CA HIS A 77 -3.08 9.85 -2.09
C HIS A 77 -4.40 10.17 -2.81
N VAL A 78 -4.86 9.24 -3.65
CA VAL A 78 -6.14 9.33 -4.37
C VAL A 78 -7.15 8.43 -3.69
N GLU A 79 -8.24 9.03 -3.21
CA GLU A 79 -9.36 8.30 -2.62
C GLU A 79 -10.01 7.37 -3.65
N ASN A 80 -10.40 6.17 -3.20
CA ASN A 80 -11.21 5.23 -3.99
C ASN A 80 -10.66 4.97 -5.39
N ARG A 81 -9.33 4.77 -5.54
CA ARG A 81 -8.75 4.26 -6.79
C ARG A 81 -9.56 3.08 -7.30
N SER A 82 -9.77 3.05 -8.61
CA SER A 82 -10.43 1.93 -9.27
C SER A 82 -9.68 0.62 -8.96
N ASP A 83 -10.41 -0.49 -8.94
CA ASP A 83 -9.78 -1.81 -8.78
C ASP A 83 -8.74 -2.06 -9.86
N GLU A 84 -8.96 -1.56 -11.09
CA GLU A 84 -7.98 -1.62 -12.18
C GLU A 84 -6.68 -0.88 -11.85
N ASP A 85 -6.74 0.28 -11.19
CA ASP A 85 -5.54 1.04 -10.82
C ASP A 85 -4.80 0.41 -9.63
N LYS A 86 -5.52 -0.26 -8.72
CA LYS A 86 -4.91 -1.08 -7.67
C LYS A 86 -4.19 -2.30 -8.28
N LEU A 87 -4.85 -3.00 -9.21
CA LEU A 87 -4.25 -4.12 -9.97
C LEU A 87 -3.00 -3.70 -10.75
N LYS A 88 -2.99 -2.52 -11.39
CA LYS A 88 -1.79 -1.98 -12.05
C LYS A 88 -0.62 -1.80 -11.08
N SER A 89 -0.90 -1.49 -9.82
CA SER A 89 0.14 -1.29 -8.79
C SER A 89 0.72 -2.64 -8.35
N PHE A 90 -0.11 -3.66 -8.18
CA PHE A 90 0.34 -5.03 -7.91
C PHE A 90 1.16 -5.60 -9.06
N ASN A 91 0.74 -5.37 -10.30
CA ASN A 91 1.38 -5.89 -11.51
C ASN A 91 2.82 -5.40 -11.73
N ARG A 92 3.25 -4.35 -11.03
CA ARG A 92 4.64 -3.86 -11.05
C ARG A 92 5.56 -4.68 -10.16
N GLN A 93 5.03 -5.56 -9.33
CA GLN A 93 5.81 -6.28 -8.34
C GLN A 93 6.45 -7.52 -8.94
N LYS A 94 7.49 -8.04 -8.28
CA LYS A 94 8.17 -9.28 -8.68
C LYS A 94 8.15 -10.28 -7.54
N ILE A 95 8.06 -11.56 -7.90
CA ILE A 95 8.16 -12.68 -6.97
C ILE A 95 9.27 -13.60 -7.47
N LYS A 96 10.20 -13.92 -6.58
CA LYS A 96 11.20 -14.96 -6.78
C LYS A 96 10.56 -16.32 -6.54
N ILE A 97 10.37 -17.08 -7.62
CA ILE A 97 9.80 -18.43 -7.62
C ILE A 97 10.81 -19.37 -8.29
N CYS A 98 11.19 -20.46 -7.61
CA CYS A 98 12.22 -21.40 -8.08
C CYS A 98 13.55 -20.71 -8.48
N GLY A 99 13.94 -19.65 -7.76
CA GLY A 99 15.16 -18.89 -8.05
C GLY A 99 15.04 -17.84 -9.16
N LYS A 100 13.96 -17.85 -9.95
CA LYS A 100 13.70 -16.90 -11.04
C LYS A 100 12.83 -15.74 -10.55
N LEU A 101 13.17 -14.51 -10.93
CA LEU A 101 12.28 -13.36 -10.71
C LEU A 101 11.20 -13.35 -11.78
N VAL A 102 9.95 -13.36 -11.36
CA VAL A 102 8.78 -13.35 -12.24
C VAL A 102 7.90 -12.17 -11.87
N GLU A 103 7.50 -11.39 -12.87
CA GLU A 103 6.57 -10.28 -12.66
C GLU A 103 5.19 -10.78 -12.22
N LEU A 104 4.59 -10.10 -11.25
CA LEU A 104 3.28 -10.45 -10.74
C LEU A 104 2.21 -10.41 -11.84
N LYS A 105 2.35 -9.50 -12.83
CA LYS A 105 1.52 -9.47 -14.03
C LYS A 105 1.50 -10.78 -14.81
N LEU A 106 2.65 -11.47 -14.89
CA LEU A 106 2.74 -12.77 -15.56
C LEU A 106 2.14 -13.86 -14.70
N ILE A 107 2.40 -13.84 -13.40
CA ILE A 107 1.81 -14.76 -12.44
C ILE A 107 0.28 -14.64 -12.46
N SER A 108 -0.26 -13.42 -12.49
CA SER A 108 -1.70 -13.15 -12.50
C SER A 108 -2.43 -13.66 -13.74
N SER A 109 -1.70 -13.98 -14.81
CA SER A 109 -2.26 -14.64 -16.00
C SER A 109 -2.54 -16.13 -15.78
N VAL A 110 -1.93 -16.73 -14.74
CA VAL A 110 -2.09 -18.14 -14.36
C VAL A 110 -2.93 -18.24 -13.07
N SER A 111 -2.63 -17.39 -12.09
CA SER A 111 -3.35 -17.33 -10.81
C SER A 111 -3.90 -15.91 -10.61
N PRO A 112 -5.16 -15.66 -10.99
CA PRO A 112 -5.74 -14.32 -10.95
C PRO A 112 -5.72 -13.71 -9.55
N VAL A 113 -5.54 -12.38 -9.49
CA VAL A 113 -5.76 -11.62 -8.27
C VAL A 113 -7.26 -11.57 -7.99
N VAL A 114 -7.68 -12.04 -6.82
CA VAL A 114 -9.07 -12.07 -6.38
C VAL A 114 -9.31 -10.94 -5.38
N LYS A 115 -10.37 -10.17 -5.56
CA LYS A 115 -10.82 -9.15 -4.60
C LYS A 115 -11.73 -9.80 -3.57
N HIS A 116 -11.43 -9.63 -2.28
CA HIS A 116 -12.25 -10.14 -1.19
C HIS A 116 -13.20 -9.09 -0.62
N ASP A 117 -12.72 -7.86 -0.47
CA ASP A 117 -13.53 -6.72 -0.04
C ASP A 117 -13.03 -5.41 -0.69
N LYS A 118 -13.38 -4.23 -0.15
CA LYS A 118 -13.05 -2.93 -0.73
C LYS A 118 -11.54 -2.76 -1.04
N ASP A 119 -10.68 -3.18 -0.12
CA ASP A 119 -9.25 -2.85 -0.13
C ASP A 119 -8.34 -4.07 0.08
N HIS A 120 -8.90 -5.27 0.21
CA HIS A 120 -8.14 -6.52 0.34
C HIS A 120 -8.23 -7.38 -0.92
N PHE A 121 -7.05 -7.70 -1.45
CA PHE A 121 -6.84 -8.53 -2.62
C PHE A 121 -5.98 -9.74 -2.25
N GLU A 122 -6.16 -10.86 -2.94
CA GLU A 122 -5.36 -12.07 -2.72
C GLU A 122 -4.85 -12.63 -4.05
N ILE A 123 -3.62 -13.13 -4.03
CA ILE A 123 -3.05 -13.96 -5.08
C ILE A 123 -2.48 -15.24 -4.48
N VAL A 124 -2.75 -16.37 -5.13
CA VAL A 124 -2.31 -17.69 -4.68
C VAL A 124 -1.17 -18.17 -5.56
N ILE A 125 -0.04 -18.52 -4.95
CA ILE A 125 1.10 -19.14 -5.62
C ILE A 125 1.03 -20.65 -5.35
N ASP A 126 0.65 -21.42 -6.38
CA ASP A 126 0.47 -22.87 -6.30
C ASP A 126 1.24 -23.60 -7.40
N THR A 127 0.98 -24.90 -7.54
CA THR A 127 1.68 -25.76 -8.51
C THR A 127 1.49 -25.31 -9.95
N ALA A 128 0.35 -24.72 -10.31
CA ALA A 128 0.13 -24.24 -11.67
C ALA A 128 1.07 -23.07 -12.02
N VAL A 129 1.36 -22.19 -11.04
CA VAL A 129 2.34 -21.12 -11.19
C VAL A 129 3.74 -21.72 -11.38
N THR A 130 4.15 -22.69 -10.57
CA THR A 130 5.47 -23.32 -10.72
C THR A 130 5.60 -24.10 -12.02
N ASP A 131 4.56 -24.81 -12.44
CA ASP A 131 4.56 -25.55 -13.70
C ASP A 131 4.74 -24.64 -14.90
N ARG A 132 4.30 -23.37 -14.81
CA ARG A 132 4.50 -22.39 -15.88
C ARG A 132 5.90 -21.79 -15.89
N PHE A 133 6.46 -21.43 -14.73
CA PHE A 133 7.66 -20.58 -14.66
C PHE A 133 8.93 -21.32 -14.23
N CYS A 134 8.79 -22.49 -13.60
CA CYS A 134 9.90 -23.28 -13.09
C CYS A 134 10.36 -24.40 -14.01
N GLN A 135 9.72 -24.59 -15.18
CA GLN A 135 10.24 -25.52 -16.19
C GLN A 135 11.68 -25.15 -16.52
N SER A 136 12.58 -26.11 -16.31
CA SER A 136 13.98 -26.01 -16.63
C SER A 136 14.11 -25.98 -18.15
N ASP A 137 14.87 -25.03 -18.69
CA ASP A 137 15.47 -25.21 -20.01
C ASP A 137 16.47 -26.36 -19.87
N VAL A 138 16.00 -27.60 -20.02
CA VAL A 138 16.87 -28.74 -20.28
C VAL A 138 17.30 -28.62 -21.73
N SER A 139 18.19 -27.67 -21.99
CA SER A 139 19.02 -27.69 -23.20
C SER A 139 20.04 -28.79 -23.00
N GLY A 140 19.75 -29.96 -23.58
CA GLY A 140 20.73 -31.02 -23.81
C GLY A 140 21.74 -30.65 -24.89
#